data_AF-A0A3N5Z579-F1
#
_entry.id   AF-A0A3N5Z579-F1
#
_cell.length_a   1.000
_cell.length_b   1.000
_cell.length_c   1.000
_cell.angle_alpha   90.00
_cell.angle_beta   90.00
_cell.angle_gamma   90.00
#
_symmetry.space_group_name_H-M   'P 1'
#
loop_
_entity.id
_entity.type
_entity.pdbx_description
1 polymer ?
#
loop_
_entity_poly.entity_id
_entity_poly.type
_entity_poly.pdbx_seq_one_letter_code
_entity_poly.pdbx_strand_id
1 'polypeptide(L)' 'GIDELNEEHWKVIDVLQDYYKKNGIAPMVRVLSKLTNFKLKHIYELFPSGPGKGACKMAGLPKPTGCV' A
#
# COMPACT_ATOMS: atom_id res chain seq x y z
N GLY A 1 -7.54 -13.15 4.84
CA GLY A 1 -6.75 -12.86 3.64
C GLY A 1 -5.30 -12.68 4.02
N ILE A 2 -5.04 -11.87 5.04
CA ILE A 2 -3.80 -11.84 5.80
C ILE A 2 -4.24 -12.02 7.25
N ASP A 3 -3.76 -13.07 7.92
CA ASP A 3 -4.12 -13.40 9.31
C ASP A 3 -3.27 -12.60 10.31
N GLU A 4 -2.05 -12.21 9.89
CA GLU A 4 -1.08 -11.54 10.75
C GLU A 4 -0.39 -10.37 10.01
N LEU A 5 -0.49 -9.17 10.57
CA LEU A 5 0.15 -7.97 10.05
C LEU A 5 1.57 -7.86 10.62
N ASN A 6 2.55 -8.36 9.88
CA ASN A 6 3.97 -8.14 10.19
C ASN A 6 4.37 -6.66 10.09
N GLU A 7 5.54 -6.33 10.64
CA GLU A 7 6.16 -4.99 10.58
C GLU A 7 6.25 -4.46 9.14
N GLU A 8 6.47 -5.34 8.16
CA GLU A 8 6.51 -4.97 6.76
C GLU A 8 5.15 -4.48 6.23
N HIS A 9 4.04 -5.09 6.67
CA HIS A 9 2.70 -4.63 6.32
C HIS A 9 2.44 -3.25 6.93
N TRP A 10 2.78 -3.07 8.20
CA TRP A 10 2.66 -1.79 8.89
C TRP A 10 3.49 -0.71 8.22
N LYS A 11 4.71 -1.02 7.78
CA LYS A 11 5.56 -0.08 7.02
C LYS A 11 4.90 0.38 5.73
N VAL A 12 4.27 -0.53 4.96
CA VAL A 12 3.55 -0.15 3.74
C VAL A 12 2.32 0.70 4.08
N ILE A 13 1.56 0.34 5.11
CA ILE A 13 0.37 1.06 5.56
C ILE A 13 0.72 2.47 6.04
N ASP A 14 1.77 2.62 6.84
CA ASP A 14 2.22 3.89 7.39
C ASP A 14 2.68 4.83 6.28
N VAL A 15 3.48 4.32 5.33
CA VAL A 15 3.90 5.06 4.14
C VAL A 15 2.69 5.51 3.30
N LEU A 16 1.68 4.66 3.14
CA LEU A 16 0.46 5.01 2.42
C LEU A 16 -0.30 6.14 3.14
N GLN A 17 -0.46 6.06 4.45
CA GLN A 17 -1.13 7.08 5.24
C GLN A 17 -0.37 8.41 5.26
N ASP A 18 0.94 8.38 5.47
CA ASP A 18 1.79 9.58 5.46
C ASP A 18 1.76 10.26 4.09
N TYR A 19 1.87 9.48 3.01
CA TYR A 19 1.79 10.01 1.66
C TYR A 19 0.42 10.62 1.38
N TYR A 20 -0.67 9.96 1.80
CA TYR A 20 -2.03 10.47 1.65
C TYR A 20 -2.26 11.73 2.47
N LYS A 21 -1.77 11.80 3.71
CA LYS A 21 -1.86 13.01 4.55
C LYS A 21 -1.13 14.20 3.92
N LYS A 22 -0.01 13.95 3.23
CA LYS A 22 0.79 15.00 2.57
C LYS A 22 0.25 15.44 1.21
N ASN A 23 -0.25 14.49 0.40
CA ASN A 23 -0.62 14.76 -1.00
C ASN A 23 -2.13 14.73 -1.26
N GLY A 24 -2.93 14.20 -0.33
CA GLY A 24 -4.38 13.98 -0.49
C GLY A 24 -4.75 12.83 -1.44
N ILE A 25 -3.77 12.07 -1.94
CA ILE A 25 -3.96 10.98 -2.90
C ILE A 25 -3.13 9.76 -2.55
N ALA A 26 -3.56 8.58 -2.99
CA ALA A 26 -2.79 7.34 -2.81
C ALA A 26 -1.54 7.36 -3.71
N PRO A 27 -0.36 6.94 -3.22
CA PRO A 27 0.84 6.87 -4.04
C PRO A 27 0.71 5.78 -5.12
N MET A 28 1.32 6.03 -6.27
CA MET A 28 1.48 4.99 -7.29
C MET A 28 2.37 3.86 -6.76
N VAL A 29 2.17 2.65 -7.27
CA VAL A 29 2.95 1.46 -6.85
C VAL A 29 4.46 1.65 -7.01
N ARG A 30 4.90 2.39 -8.03
CA ARG A 30 6.31 2.78 -8.21
C ARG A 30 6.85 3.64 -7.06
N VAL A 31 6.06 4.60 -6.59
CA VAL A 31 6.44 5.48 -5.46
C VAL A 31 6.44 4.69 -4.16
N LEU A 32 5.43 3.85 -3.95
CA LEU A 32 5.36 2.95 -2.81
C LEU A 32 6.59 2.03 -2.74
N SER A 33 6.95 1.41 -3.86
CA SER A 33 8.14 0.54 -3.98
C SER A 33 9.44 1.30 -3.66
N LYS A 34 9.56 2.57 -4.09
CA LYS A 34 10.71 3.42 -3.73
C LYS A 34 10.75 3.80 -2.25
N LEU A 35 9.61 4.21 -1.67
CA LEU A 35 9.55 4.67 -0.28
C LEU A 35 9.74 3.54 0.73
N THR A 36 9.13 2.39 0.44
CA THR A 36 9.22 1.20 1.30
C THR A 36 10.51 0.40 1.06
N ASN A 37 11.19 0.68 -0.06
CA ASN A 37 12.32 -0.08 -0.60
C ASN A 37 11.98 -1.56 -0.89
N PHE A 38 10.69 -1.88 -1.05
CA PHE A 38 10.21 -3.21 -1.40
C PHE A 38 10.04 -3.35 -2.90
N LYS A 39 10.40 -4.53 -3.44
CA LYS A 39 10.12 -4.88 -4.83
C LYS A 39 8.62 -5.08 -5.02
N LEU A 40 8.13 -4.82 -6.23
CA LEU A 40 6.74 -5.06 -6.60
C LEU A 40 6.28 -6.48 -6.22
N LYS A 41 7.10 -7.49 -6.51
CA LYS A 41 6.83 -8.90 -6.17
C LYS A 41 6.60 -9.09 -4.66
N HIS A 42 7.46 -8.49 -3.84
CA HIS A 42 7.36 -8.55 -2.37
C HIS A 42 6.07 -7.92 -1.86
N ILE A 43 5.65 -6.81 -2.45
CA ILE A 43 4.38 -6.15 -2.09
C ILE A 43 3.17 -7.04 -2.45
N TYR A 44 3.25 -7.83 -3.52
CA TYR A 44 2.21 -8.83 -3.83
C TYR A 44 2.25 -10.05 -2.90
N GLU A 45 3.42 -10.41 -2.38
CA GLU A 45 3.57 -11.48 -1.37
C GLU A 45 2.98 -11.04 -0.02
N LEU A 46 3.23 -9.79 0.39
CA LEU A 46 2.61 -9.19 1.57
C LEU A 46 1.10 -8.98 1.37
N PHE A 47 0.72 -8.37 0.24
CA PHE A 47 -0.67 -8.07 -0.10
C PHE A 47 -1.09 -8.88 -1.31
N PRO A 48 -1.70 -10.08 -1.14
CA PRO A 48 -2.13 -10.91 -2.26
C PRO A 48 -3.23 -10.24 -3.11
N SER A 49 -3.97 -9.29 -2.52
CA SER A 49 -4.91 -8.43 -3.25
C SER A 49 -4.25 -7.28 -4.01
N GLY A 50 -2.91 -7.16 -3.95
CA GLY A 50 -2.12 -6.10 -4.52
C GLY A 50 -2.08 -4.81 -3.69
N PRO A 51 -1.17 -3.88 -4.00
CA PRO A 51 -0.99 -2.62 -3.28
C PRO A 51 -2.22 -1.70 -3.32
N GLY A 52 -2.92 -1.65 -4.46
CA GLY A 52 -4.10 -0.79 -4.62
C GLY A 52 -5.32 -1.29 -3.85
N LYS A 53 -5.66 -2.58 -3.98
CA LYS A 53 -6.88 -3.13 -3.38
C LYS A 53 -6.65 -3.69 -1.97
N GLY A 54 -5.47 -4.24 -1.70
CA GLY A 54 -5.07 -4.75 -0.39
C GLY A 54 -4.52 -3.65 0.51
N ALA A 55 -3.36 -3.10 0.14
CA ALA A 55 -2.65 -2.17 1.02
C ALA A 55 -3.40 -0.84 1.23
N CYS A 56 -3.93 -0.20 0.19
CA CYS A 56 -4.72 1.04 0.38
C CYS A 56 -5.99 0.81 1.20
N LYS A 57 -6.64 -0.35 1.03
CA LYS A 57 -7.83 -0.71 1.82
C LYS A 57 -7.48 -0.91 3.29
N MET A 58 -6.38 -1.60 3.59
CA MET A 58 -5.89 -1.76 4.97
C MET A 58 -5.46 -0.44 5.60
N ALA A 59 -4.85 0.44 4.82
CA ALA A 59 -4.42 1.75 5.28
C ALA A 59 -5.58 2.74 5.50
N GLY A 60 -6.83 2.36 5.17
CA GLY A 60 -8.01 3.20 5.33
C GLY A 60 -8.11 4.31 4.27
N LEU A 61 -7.36 4.21 3.18
CA LEU A 61 -7.44 5.18 2.09
C LEU A 61 -8.73 4.95 1.28
N PRO A 62 -9.33 6.03 0.75
CA PRO A 62 -10.48 5.90 -0.14
C PRO A 62 -10.13 5.02 -1.33
N LYS A 63 -11.14 4.29 -1.82
CA LYS A 63 -11.00 3.35 -2.93
C LYS A 63 -10.31 4.09 -4.09
N PRO A 64 -9.17 3.60 -4.61
CA PRO A 64 -8.45 4.30 -5.67
C PRO A 64 -9.39 4.41 -6.87
N THR A 65 -9.74 5.65 -7.24
CA THR A 65 -10.50 5.97 -8.45
C THR A 65 -9.57 5.82 -9.65
N GLY A 66 -9.13 4.61 -9.92
CA GLY A 66 -8.52 4.22 -11.19
C GLY A 66 -9.46 3.20 -11.80
N CYS A 67 -10.17 3.57 -12.86
CA CYS A 67 -10.86 2.57 -13.69
C CYS A 67 -9.88 1.45 -14.01
N VAL A 68 -10.33 0.22 -13.78
CA VAL A 68 -9.78 -0.96 -14.46
C VAL A 68 -9.92 -0.80 -15.97
#